data_AF-A0A8J8MJC9-F1
#
_entry.id   AF-A0A8J8MJC9-F1
#
_cell.length_a   1.000
_cell.length_b   1.000
_cell.length_c   1.000
_cell.angle_alpha   90.00
_cell.angle_beta   90.00
_cell.angle_gamma   90.00
#
_symmetry.space_group_name_H-M   'P 1'
#
loop_
_entity.id
_entity.type
_entity.pdbx_description
1 polymer ?
#
loop_
_entity_poly.entity_id
_entity_poly.type
_entity_poly.pdbx_seq_one_letter_code
_entity_poly.pdbx_strand_id
1 'polypeptide(L)'
;MKRVFIVSGLVMVLMTLLIITSIIKLNQNVSQALATGNGYYQEEAYEKAKEAYEGVIEKEEKHPLLQYNLGLVAYAMKDYEQAIEHFSQTENSYMMLGNAYYRLGSGMQDPNQQMQTYQQALEQYLLGIKADPGHIPLKYNYEYLKKLIEDQQEQQNQDDQNEDENQDQQENQDDQNQDNQEGQENQDDQNQNQENEENQENQDSDNQDQENQDEENKSQSSDNQDQQEDEQQQQDQQGQAGEQDEESEQERQAIEQVLRMLEQQEKESLKNNQAVINQGKEEANDW
;
A
#
# COMPACT_ATOMS: atom_id res chain seq x y z
N MET A 1 -27.65 20.69 66.19
CA MET A 1 -28.03 20.18 64.85
C MET A 1 -28.04 21.28 63.78
N LYS A 2 -28.87 22.35 63.85
CA LYS A 2 -28.95 23.39 62.79
C LYS A 2 -27.62 24.03 62.36
N ARG A 3 -26.70 24.32 63.30
CA ARG A 3 -25.37 24.89 62.98
C ARG A 3 -24.47 23.94 62.19
N VAL A 4 -24.57 22.62 62.42
CA VAL A 4 -23.78 21.62 61.68
C VAL A 4 -24.27 21.51 60.23
N PHE A 5 -25.59 21.61 60.00
CA PHE A 5 -26.16 21.64 58.65
C PHE A 5 -25.76 22.90 57.85
N ILE A 6 -25.72 24.07 58.49
CA ILE A 6 -25.30 25.33 57.85
C ILE A 6 -23.81 25.28 57.47
N VAL A 7 -22.95 24.81 58.38
CA VAL A 7 -21.50 24.69 58.12
C VAL A 7 -21.23 23.66 57.02
N SER A 8 -21.93 22.52 57.04
CA SER A 8 -21.82 21.51 55.98
C SER A 8 -22.25 22.05 54.60
N GLY A 9 -23.35 22.81 54.54
CA GLY A 9 -23.80 23.45 53.31
C GLY A 9 -22.79 24.47 52.75
N LEU A 10 -22.18 25.28 53.62
CA LEU A 10 -21.14 26.24 53.20
C LEU A 10 -19.87 25.55 52.68
N VAL A 11 -19.44 24.46 53.32
CA VAL A 11 -18.30 23.66 52.84
C VAL A 11 -18.62 23.02 51.49
N MET A 12 -19.83 22.51 51.30
CA MET A 12 -20.25 21.93 50.02
C MET A 12 -20.25 22.98 48.89
N VAL A 13 -20.74 24.20 49.15
CA VAL A 13 -20.70 25.31 48.19
C VAL A 13 -19.28 25.75 47.86
N LEU A 14 -18.37 25.77 48.85
CA LEU A 14 -16.96 26.08 48.60
C LEU A 14 -16.27 24.99 47.78
N MET A 15 -16.54 23.72 48.05
CA MET A 15 -16.01 22.60 47.26
C MET A 15 -16.52 22.63 45.81
N THR A 16 -17.81 22.90 45.58
CA THR A 16 -18.33 23.03 44.21
C THR A 16 -17.73 24.22 43.47
N LEU A 17 -17.53 25.36 44.14
CA LEU A 17 -16.84 26.52 43.55
C LEU A 17 -15.40 26.18 43.15
N LEU A 18 -14.66 25.46 44.01
CA LEU A 18 -13.30 25.02 43.68
C LEU A 18 -13.28 24.08 42.46
N ILE A 19 -14.20 23.11 42.40
CA ILE A 19 -14.33 22.20 41.25
C ILE A 19 -14.65 22.98 39.97
N ILE A 20 -15.61 23.91 40.02
CA ILE A 20 -15.98 24.76 38.87
C ILE A 20 -14.78 25.58 38.39
N THR A 21 -14.03 26.20 39.31
CA THR A 21 -12.83 26.98 38.92
C THR A 21 -11.72 26.11 38.34
N SER A 22 -11.59 24.86 38.79
CA SER A 22 -10.63 23.90 38.23
C SER A 22 -11.00 23.54 36.78
N ILE A 23 -12.28 23.26 36.53
CA ILE A 23 -12.80 22.95 35.18
C ILE A 23 -12.62 24.13 34.23
N ILE A 24 -12.91 25.36 34.67
CA ILE A 24 -12.73 26.56 33.84
C ILE A 24 -11.26 26.74 33.42
N LYS A 25 -10.32 26.57 34.36
CA LYS A 25 -8.87 26.67 34.06
C LYS A 25 -8.41 25.59 33.09
N LEU A 26 -8.91 24.36 33.24
CA LEU A 26 -8.61 23.25 32.33
C LEU A 26 -9.05 23.56 30.90
N ASN A 27 -10.29 24.01 30.72
CA ASN A 27 -10.85 24.34 29.40
C ASN A 27 -10.08 25.49 28.73
N GLN A 28 -9.60 26.47 29.50
CA GLN A 28 -8.75 27.55 28.97
C GLN A 28 -7.40 27.03 28.47
N ASN A 29 -6.74 26.13 29.20
CA ASN A 29 -5.47 25.53 28.80
C ASN A 29 -5.62 24.69 27.52
N VAL A 30 -6.66 23.85 27.43
CA VAL A 30 -6.96 23.06 26.22
C VAL A 30 -7.20 23.98 25.02
N SER A 31 -8.03 25.01 25.18
CA SER A 31 -8.34 25.96 24.10
C SER A 31 -7.09 26.73 23.63
N GLN A 32 -6.17 27.04 24.55
CA GLN A 32 -4.91 27.69 24.21
C GLN A 32 -3.95 26.74 23.47
N ALA A 33 -3.84 25.49 23.91
CA ALA A 33 -3.04 24.48 23.24
C ALA A 33 -3.56 24.18 21.84
N LEU A 34 -4.88 24.01 21.68
CA LEU A 34 -5.52 23.87 20.37
C LEU A 34 -5.19 25.06 19.48
N ALA A 35 -5.36 26.29 19.98
CA ALA A 35 -5.09 27.48 19.19
C ALA A 35 -3.62 27.58 18.74
N THR A 36 -2.70 27.29 19.65
CA THR A 36 -1.25 27.43 19.40
C THR A 36 -0.74 26.31 18.50
N GLY A 37 -1.12 25.06 18.80
CA GLY A 37 -0.71 23.90 18.03
C GLY A 37 -1.30 23.91 16.62
N ASN A 38 -2.56 24.34 16.44
CA ASN A 38 -3.16 24.48 15.11
C ASN A 38 -2.41 25.53 14.27
N GLY A 39 -1.97 26.63 14.90
CA GLY A 39 -1.12 27.63 14.26
C GLY A 39 0.20 27.04 13.77
N TYR A 40 0.91 26.31 14.65
CA TYR A 40 2.15 25.65 14.26
C TYR A 40 1.95 24.56 13.19
N TYR A 41 0.86 23.81 13.25
CA TYR A 41 0.53 22.82 12.22
C TYR A 41 0.32 23.48 10.85
N GLN A 42 -0.35 24.63 10.80
CA GLN A 42 -0.54 25.39 9.56
C GLN A 42 0.78 25.91 8.98
N GLU A 43 1.70 26.32 9.85
CA GLU A 43 3.07 26.72 9.49
C GLU A 43 3.97 25.53 9.16
N GLU A 44 3.44 24.30 9.18
CA GLU A 44 4.18 23.04 8.98
C GLU A 44 5.30 22.83 10.03
N ALA A 45 5.23 23.57 11.15
CA ALA A 45 6.11 23.43 12.30
C ALA A 45 5.61 22.29 13.22
N TYR A 46 5.57 21.07 12.67
CA TYR A 46 4.92 19.92 13.30
C TYR A 46 5.45 19.57 14.69
N GLU A 47 6.77 19.68 14.92
CA GLU A 47 7.36 19.45 16.25
C GLU A 47 6.85 20.46 17.29
N LYS A 48 6.72 21.74 16.92
CA LYS A 48 6.17 22.76 17.81
C LYS A 48 4.67 22.54 18.04
N ALA A 49 3.95 22.06 17.03
CA ALA A 49 2.54 21.70 17.17
C ALA A 49 2.38 20.54 18.17
N LYS A 50 3.21 19.51 18.06
CA LYS A 50 3.28 18.37 18.99
C LYS A 50 3.52 18.85 20.42
N GLU A 51 4.60 19.61 20.65
CA GLU A 51 4.92 20.18 21.98
C GLU A 51 3.76 20.99 22.57
N ALA A 52 3.08 21.80 21.74
CA ALA A 52 1.96 22.61 22.18
C ALA A 52 0.75 21.78 22.62
N TYR A 53 0.47 20.65 21.96
CA TYR A 53 -0.62 19.75 22.33
C TYR A 53 -0.26 18.86 23.53
N GLU A 54 0.93 18.26 23.55
CA GLU A 54 1.40 17.35 24.61
C GLU A 54 1.49 18.05 25.98
N GLY A 55 1.89 19.32 26.01
CA GLY A 55 2.02 20.11 27.24
C GLY A 55 0.73 20.26 28.06
N VAL A 56 -0.43 19.93 27.47
CA VAL A 56 -1.74 19.89 28.14
C VAL A 56 -2.20 18.46 28.44
N ILE A 57 -1.93 17.49 27.56
CA ILE A 57 -2.31 16.08 27.75
C ILE A 57 -1.55 15.45 28.91
N GLU A 58 -0.26 15.75 29.08
CA GLU A 58 0.58 15.20 30.15
C GLU A 58 0.06 15.53 31.55
N LYS A 59 -0.75 16.59 31.68
CA LYS A 59 -1.12 17.12 32.98
C LYS A 59 -2.33 16.44 33.59
N GLU A 60 -3.48 16.29 32.91
CA GLU A 60 -4.65 15.61 33.54
C GLU A 60 -5.74 14.99 32.60
N GLU A 61 -5.70 15.04 31.26
CA GLU A 61 -6.78 14.39 30.46
C GLU A 61 -6.43 14.05 29.00
N LYS A 62 -6.85 12.84 28.55
CA LYS A 62 -6.84 12.43 27.13
C LYS A 62 -7.98 13.11 26.38
N HIS A 63 -7.88 14.42 26.13
CA HIS A 63 -8.91 15.16 25.42
C HIS A 63 -9.01 14.67 23.96
N PRO A 64 -10.19 14.19 23.48
CA PRO A 64 -10.31 13.57 22.17
C PRO A 64 -9.83 14.45 21.01
N LEU A 65 -10.13 15.75 21.04
CA LEU A 65 -9.67 16.66 19.98
C LEU A 65 -8.15 16.88 19.99
N LEU A 66 -7.51 16.86 21.18
CA LEU A 66 -6.06 16.99 21.25
C LEU A 66 -5.39 15.70 20.76
N GLN A 67 -5.95 14.54 21.10
CA GLN A 67 -5.51 13.26 20.56
C GLN A 67 -5.65 13.22 19.04
N TYR A 68 -6.79 13.66 18.51
CA TYR A 68 -6.99 13.73 17.05
C TYR A 68 -5.94 14.61 16.37
N ASN A 69 -5.70 15.81 16.91
CA ASN A 69 -4.71 16.73 16.35
C ASN A 69 -3.28 16.21 16.48
N LEU A 70 -2.93 15.51 17.56
CA LEU A 70 -1.65 14.81 17.67
C LEU A 70 -1.51 13.70 16.63
N GLY A 71 -2.59 12.95 16.37
CA GLY A 71 -2.62 11.99 15.28
C GLY A 71 -2.36 12.64 13.92
N LEU A 72 -2.96 13.80 13.65
CA LEU A 72 -2.71 14.57 12.42
C LEU A 72 -1.25 15.05 12.32
N VAL A 73 -0.67 15.49 13.44
CA VAL A 73 0.76 15.89 13.51
C VAL A 73 1.66 14.70 13.21
N ALA A 74 1.46 13.57 13.90
CA ALA A 74 2.23 12.35 13.70
C ALA A 74 2.11 11.85 12.25
N TYR A 75 0.89 11.86 11.69
CA TYR A 75 0.64 11.50 10.31
C TYR A 75 1.40 12.40 9.33
N ALA A 76 1.39 13.72 9.54
CA ALA A 76 2.13 14.68 8.71
C ALA A 76 3.65 14.51 8.81
N MET A 77 4.14 14.07 9.97
CA MET A 77 5.54 13.69 10.20
C MET A 77 5.90 12.31 9.64
N LYS A 78 4.93 11.57 9.07
CA LYS A 78 5.05 10.18 8.61
C LYS A 78 5.37 9.17 9.72
N ASP A 79 5.11 9.56 10.97
CA ASP A 79 5.14 8.67 12.12
C ASP A 79 3.76 8.00 12.24
N TYR A 80 3.53 7.02 11.36
CA TYR A 80 2.21 6.39 11.22
C TYR A 80 1.84 5.53 12.44
N GLU A 81 2.83 5.00 13.16
CA GLU A 81 2.60 4.26 14.41
C GLU A 81 2.05 5.17 15.51
N GLN A 82 2.66 6.34 15.74
CA GLN A 82 2.11 7.33 16.67
C GLN A 82 0.77 7.88 16.18
N ALA A 83 0.59 8.04 14.86
CA ALA A 83 -0.69 8.48 14.31
C ALA A 83 -1.81 7.48 14.66
N ILE A 84 -1.57 6.18 14.49
CA ILE A 84 -2.50 5.11 14.89
C ILE A 84 -2.78 5.16 16.39
N GLU A 85 -1.74 5.29 17.22
CA GLU A 85 -1.90 5.38 18.69
C GLU A 85 -2.84 6.52 19.08
N HIS A 86 -2.63 7.70 18.51
CA HIS A 86 -3.43 8.89 18.82
C HIS A 86 -4.85 8.81 18.25
N PHE A 87 -5.02 8.43 16.98
CA PHE A 87 -6.36 8.32 16.38
C PHE A 87 -7.21 7.23 17.04
N SER A 88 -6.59 6.15 17.54
CA SER A 88 -7.32 5.07 18.25
C SER A 88 -7.99 5.54 19.54
N GLN A 89 -7.58 6.68 20.09
CA GLN A 89 -8.14 7.28 21.30
C GLN A 89 -9.31 8.22 21.01
N THR A 90 -9.77 8.28 19.76
CA THR A 90 -10.77 9.23 19.30
C THR A 90 -11.90 8.52 18.57
N GLU A 91 -13.14 8.86 18.91
CA GLU A 91 -14.30 8.32 18.22
C GLU A 91 -14.38 8.87 16.79
N ASN A 92 -14.91 8.07 15.87
CA ASN A 92 -15.16 8.44 14.47
C ASN A 92 -13.92 8.80 13.63
N SER A 93 -12.71 8.45 14.08
CA SER A 93 -11.46 8.65 13.32
C SER A 93 -11.15 7.54 12.32
N TYR A 94 -12.17 6.79 11.90
CA TYR A 94 -12.04 5.60 11.03
C TYR A 94 -11.28 5.88 9.74
N MET A 95 -11.54 7.04 9.11
CA MET A 95 -10.84 7.46 7.89
C MET A 95 -9.34 7.62 8.15
N MET A 96 -8.97 8.40 9.18
CA MET A 96 -7.56 8.66 9.47
C MET A 96 -6.83 7.43 10.01
N LEU A 97 -7.49 6.59 10.80
CA LEU A 97 -6.95 5.29 11.22
C LEU A 97 -6.66 4.39 10.01
N GLY A 98 -7.63 4.23 9.11
CA GLY A 98 -7.44 3.42 7.91
C GLY A 98 -6.30 3.96 7.03
N ASN A 99 -6.23 5.29 6.84
CA ASN A 99 -5.15 5.93 6.09
C ASN A 99 -3.78 5.72 6.77
N ALA A 100 -3.70 5.79 8.09
CA ALA A 100 -2.46 5.59 8.82
C ALA A 100 -1.99 4.12 8.73
N TYR A 101 -2.90 3.14 8.89
CA TYR A 101 -2.58 1.73 8.65
C TYR A 101 -2.15 1.47 7.21
N TYR A 102 -2.84 2.04 6.22
CA TYR A 102 -2.45 1.90 4.81
C TYR A 102 -1.02 2.41 4.59
N ARG A 103 -0.72 3.64 5.01
CA ARG A 103 0.62 4.23 4.87
C ARG A 103 1.69 3.42 5.59
N LEU A 104 1.39 2.92 6.79
CA LEU A 104 2.29 2.06 7.54
C LEU A 104 2.58 0.76 6.77
N GLY A 105 1.54 0.06 6.30
CA GLY A 105 1.67 -1.17 5.52
C GLY A 105 2.43 -0.97 4.22
N SER A 106 2.23 0.15 3.51
CA SER A 106 2.96 0.46 2.28
C SER A 106 4.45 0.70 2.49
N GLY A 107 4.87 1.06 3.72
CA GLY A 107 6.28 1.19 4.08
C GLY A 107 6.94 -0.10 4.58
N MET A 108 6.19 -1.18 4.77
CA MET A 108 6.71 -2.45 5.29
C MET A 108 7.42 -3.26 4.21
N GLN A 109 8.55 -3.88 4.59
CA GLN A 109 9.32 -4.76 3.70
C GLN A 109 8.87 -6.22 3.79
N ASP A 110 8.35 -6.65 4.94
CA ASP A 110 7.84 -8.01 5.14
C ASP A 110 6.42 -8.11 4.55
N PRO A 111 6.19 -8.92 3.49
CA PRO A 111 4.89 -9.04 2.84
C PRO A 111 3.78 -9.50 3.79
N ASN A 112 4.09 -10.34 4.78
CA ASN A 112 3.10 -10.82 5.74
C ASN A 112 2.66 -9.69 6.68
N GLN A 113 3.60 -8.89 7.16
CA GLN A 113 3.29 -7.73 8.01
C GLN A 113 2.56 -6.66 7.22
N GLN A 114 2.97 -6.41 5.98
CA GLN A 114 2.27 -5.51 5.06
C GLN A 114 0.81 -5.94 4.88
N MET A 115 0.58 -7.21 4.52
CA MET A 115 -0.77 -7.76 4.31
C MET A 115 -1.63 -7.66 5.57
N GLN A 116 -1.07 -8.01 6.73
CA GLN A 116 -1.75 -7.88 8.02
C GLN A 116 -2.14 -6.41 8.29
N THR A 117 -1.26 -5.46 7.98
CA THR A 117 -1.49 -4.03 8.22
C THR A 117 -2.52 -3.46 7.24
N TYR A 118 -2.53 -3.92 5.98
CA TYR A 118 -3.57 -3.57 5.02
C TYR A 118 -4.95 -4.13 5.42
N GLN A 119 -5.02 -5.33 5.98
CA GLN A 119 -6.27 -5.85 6.54
C GLN A 119 -6.80 -4.98 7.69
N GLN A 120 -5.91 -4.45 8.55
CA GLN A 120 -6.30 -3.50 9.59
C GLN A 120 -6.86 -2.21 8.99
N ALA A 121 -6.25 -1.66 7.94
CA ALA A 121 -6.79 -0.50 7.23
C ALA A 121 -8.18 -0.76 6.65
N LEU A 122 -8.41 -1.91 6.00
CA LEU A 122 -9.73 -2.32 5.49
C LEU A 122 -10.78 -2.40 6.60
N GLU A 123 -10.41 -2.95 7.76
CA GLU A 123 -11.31 -3.02 8.91
C GLU A 123 -11.75 -1.62 9.36
N GLN A 124 -10.81 -0.68 9.47
CA GLN A 124 -11.12 0.70 9.86
C GLN A 124 -12.02 1.39 8.85
N TYR A 125 -11.73 1.25 7.55
CA TYR A 125 -12.60 1.79 6.51
C TYR A 125 -14.01 1.20 6.58
N LEU A 126 -14.12 -0.12 6.76
CA LEU A 126 -15.41 -0.79 6.89
C LEU A 126 -16.19 -0.34 8.13
N LEU A 127 -15.54 -0.14 9.27
CA LEU A 127 -16.16 0.44 10.46
C LEU A 127 -16.66 1.85 10.20
N GLY A 128 -15.88 2.67 9.49
CA GLY A 128 -16.29 4.00 9.04
C GLY A 128 -17.51 3.97 8.13
N ILE A 129 -17.54 3.09 7.13
CA ILE A 129 -18.69 2.93 6.21
C ILE A 129 -19.94 2.49 6.97
N LYS A 130 -19.80 1.66 8.00
CA LYS A 130 -20.92 1.26 8.87
C LYS A 130 -21.43 2.43 9.71
N ALA A 131 -20.53 3.29 10.19
CA ALA A 131 -20.88 4.46 10.99
C ALA A 131 -21.53 5.58 10.13
N ASP A 132 -20.97 5.84 8.95
CA ASP A 132 -21.50 6.77 7.96
C ASP A 132 -21.53 6.15 6.55
N PRO A 133 -22.65 5.50 6.18
CA PRO A 133 -22.82 4.93 4.84
C PRO A 133 -22.82 5.96 3.71
N GLY A 134 -22.92 7.26 4.00
CA GLY A 134 -22.86 8.35 3.03
C GLY A 134 -21.43 8.81 2.71
N HIS A 135 -20.44 8.38 3.49
CA HIS A 135 -19.06 8.87 3.38
C HIS A 135 -18.33 8.29 2.16
N ILE A 136 -18.45 8.97 1.01
CA ILE A 136 -17.86 8.52 -0.27
C ILE A 136 -16.36 8.21 -0.17
N PRO A 137 -15.52 9.07 0.47
CA PRO A 137 -14.09 8.77 0.54
C PRO A 137 -13.75 7.48 1.31
N LEU A 138 -14.58 7.08 2.29
CA LEU A 138 -14.35 5.84 3.06
C LEU A 138 -14.57 4.61 2.17
N LYS A 139 -15.63 4.64 1.35
CA LYS A 139 -15.90 3.58 0.38
C LYS A 139 -14.81 3.49 -0.68
N TYR A 140 -14.38 4.64 -1.19
CA TYR A 140 -13.34 4.70 -2.20
C TYR A 140 -12.02 4.08 -1.68
N ASN A 141 -11.57 4.46 -0.49
CA ASN A 141 -10.35 3.91 0.10
C ASN A 141 -10.49 2.41 0.41
N TYR A 142 -11.68 1.95 0.83
CA TYR A 142 -11.96 0.52 1.05
C TYR A 142 -11.85 -0.29 -0.24
N GLU A 143 -12.55 0.10 -1.30
CA GLU A 143 -12.55 -0.64 -2.57
C GLU A 143 -11.16 -0.65 -3.20
N TYR A 144 -10.43 0.46 -3.12
CA TYR A 144 -9.05 0.52 -3.58
C TYR A 144 -8.17 -0.48 -2.85
N LEU A 145 -8.13 -0.42 -1.52
CA LEU A 145 -7.22 -1.26 -0.76
C LEU A 145 -7.58 -2.74 -0.92
N LYS A 146 -8.86 -3.05 -1.09
CA LYS A 146 -9.33 -4.39 -1.41
C LYS A 146 -8.76 -4.86 -2.76
N LYS A 147 -8.86 -4.04 -3.80
CA LYS A 147 -8.28 -4.35 -5.12
C LYS A 147 -6.76 -4.49 -5.04
N LEU A 148 -6.06 -3.59 -4.35
CA LEU A 148 -4.61 -3.66 -4.17
C LEU A 148 -4.16 -4.99 -3.54
N ILE A 149 -4.90 -5.47 -2.54
CA ILE A 149 -4.63 -6.76 -1.89
C ILE A 149 -4.89 -7.92 -2.86
N GLU A 150 -5.98 -7.86 -3.64
CA GLU A 150 -6.32 -8.87 -4.65
C GLU A 150 -5.22 -8.96 -5.72
N ASP A 151 -4.82 -7.83 -6.31
CA ASP A 151 -3.76 -7.75 -7.31
C ASP A 151 -2.43 -8.31 -6.76
N GLN A 152 -2.09 -7.98 -5.51
CA GLN A 152 -0.87 -8.47 -4.88
C GLN A 152 -0.89 -9.99 -4.64
N GLN A 153 -2.05 -10.56 -4.32
CA GLN A 153 -2.21 -12.01 -4.18
C GLN A 153 -2.15 -12.73 -5.53
N GLU A 154 -2.71 -12.13 -6.58
CA GLU A 154 -2.63 -12.69 -7.93
C GLU A 154 -1.19 -12.75 -8.44
N GLN A 155 -0.40 -11.70 -8.22
CA GLN A 155 1.03 -11.68 -8.56
C GLN A 155 1.82 -12.77 -7.82
N GLN A 156 1.59 -12.95 -6.51
CA GLN A 156 2.27 -14.01 -5.75
C GLN A 156 1.93 -15.41 -6.26
N ASN A 157 0.67 -15.66 -6.63
CA ASN A 157 0.26 -16.97 -7.15
C ASN A 157 0.83 -17.25 -8.57
N GLN A 158 1.08 -16.22 -9.37
CA GLN A 158 1.72 -16.37 -10.68
C GLN A 158 3.22 -16.64 -10.56
N ASP A 159 3.91 -16.00 -9.61
CA ASP A 159 5.33 -16.28 -9.35
C ASP A 159 5.54 -17.72 -8.85
N ASP A 160 4.65 -18.22 -7.97
CA ASP A 160 4.71 -19.62 -7.49
C ASP A 160 4.47 -20.64 -8.62
N GLN A 161 3.59 -20.34 -9.59
CA GLN A 161 3.35 -21.22 -10.75
C GLN A 161 4.52 -21.23 -11.75
N ASN A 162 5.20 -20.08 -11.92
CA ASN A 162 6.35 -19.97 -12.83
C ASN A 162 7.64 -20.62 -12.27
N GLU A 163 7.76 -20.78 -10.94
CA GLU A 163 8.85 -21.57 -10.34
C GLU A 163 8.64 -23.08 -10.51
N ASP A 164 7.38 -23.56 -10.46
CA ASP A 164 7.05 -24.98 -10.69
C ASP A 164 7.24 -25.37 -12.18
N GLU A 165 6.82 -24.54 -13.14
CA GLU A 165 7.03 -24.83 -14.58
C GLU A 165 8.51 -24.83 -15.00
N ASN A 166 9.38 -24.04 -14.34
CA ASN A 166 10.82 -24.06 -14.59
C ASN A 166 11.51 -25.32 -14.03
N GLN A 167 10.96 -25.98 -13.01
CA GLN A 167 11.48 -27.27 -12.55
C GLN A 167 11.08 -28.41 -13.51
N ASP A 168 9.87 -28.40 -14.05
CA ASP A 168 9.40 -29.42 -15.01
C ASP A 168 10.10 -29.32 -16.38
N GLN A 169 10.57 -28.13 -16.80
CA GLN A 169 11.41 -27.99 -18.00
C GLN A 169 12.86 -28.46 -17.79
N GLN A 170 13.39 -28.41 -16.56
CA GLN A 170 14.72 -28.94 -16.25
C GLN A 170 14.73 -30.48 -16.19
N GLU A 171 13.68 -31.13 -15.68
CA GLU A 171 13.60 -32.61 -15.71
C GLU A 171 13.43 -33.16 -17.15
N ASN A 172 12.73 -32.45 -18.04
CA ASN A 172 12.57 -32.88 -19.44
C ASN A 172 13.84 -32.73 -20.30
N GLN A 173 14.82 -31.91 -19.91
CA GLN A 173 16.11 -31.83 -20.62
C GLN A 173 17.08 -32.94 -20.23
N ASP A 174 16.95 -33.51 -19.03
CA ASP A 174 17.80 -34.63 -18.60
C ASP A 174 17.29 -35.98 -19.15
N ASP A 175 15.98 -36.17 -19.37
CA ASP A 175 15.42 -37.38 -19.98
C ASP A 175 15.67 -37.47 -21.51
N GLN A 176 15.76 -36.35 -22.24
CA GLN A 176 16.11 -36.38 -23.67
C GLN A 176 17.58 -36.71 -23.96
N ASN A 177 18.47 -36.65 -22.96
CA ASN A 177 19.87 -37.05 -23.12
C ASN A 177 20.13 -38.54 -22.81
N GLN A 178 19.16 -39.28 -22.27
CA GLN A 178 19.30 -40.72 -22.03
C GLN A 178 18.79 -41.59 -23.19
N ASP A 179 17.80 -41.14 -23.96
CA ASP A 179 17.23 -41.93 -25.06
C ASP A 179 18.07 -41.93 -26.36
N ASN A 180 19.14 -41.14 -26.44
CA ASN A 180 20.00 -41.08 -27.62
C ASN A 180 21.29 -41.93 -27.52
N GLN A 181 21.42 -42.78 -26.48
CA GLN A 181 22.55 -43.72 -26.34
C GLN A 181 22.20 -45.20 -26.55
N GLU A 182 20.93 -45.60 -26.67
CA GLU A 182 20.56 -47.03 -26.85
C GLU A 182 20.31 -47.48 -28.31
N GLY A 183 20.75 -46.69 -29.30
CA GLY A 183 20.48 -46.96 -30.72
C GLY A 183 21.61 -47.59 -31.56
N GLN A 184 22.80 -47.85 -31.01
CA GLN A 184 23.93 -48.37 -31.81
C GLN A 184 24.64 -49.56 -31.16
N GLU A 185 23.95 -50.69 -31.05
CA GLU A 185 24.61 -51.99 -30.96
C GLU A 185 23.95 -53.01 -31.90
N ASN A 186 24.69 -53.33 -32.98
CA ASN A 186 24.74 -54.59 -33.74
C ASN A 186 24.64 -54.41 -35.27
N GLN A 187 25.81 -54.28 -35.90
CA GLN A 187 26.13 -55.08 -37.09
C GLN A 187 27.66 -55.22 -37.23
N ASP A 188 28.14 -56.41 -36.91
CA ASP A 188 29.52 -56.86 -37.11
C ASP A 188 29.84 -57.17 -38.58
N ASP A 189 31.12 -56.97 -38.89
CA ASP A 189 31.98 -57.65 -39.86
C ASP A 189 31.78 -57.45 -41.38
N GLN A 190 32.65 -56.61 -41.97
CA GLN A 190 33.66 -57.12 -42.92
C GLN A 190 34.88 -56.19 -43.11
N ASN A 191 36.00 -56.68 -42.57
CA ASN A 191 37.41 -56.43 -42.81
C ASN A 191 37.84 -55.88 -44.20
N GLN A 192 38.58 -54.76 -44.25
CA GLN A 192 39.93 -54.69 -44.86
C GLN A 192 40.66 -53.34 -44.60
N ASN A 193 41.85 -53.45 -44.02
CA ASN A 193 42.92 -52.45 -43.91
C ASN A 193 43.25 -51.77 -45.26
N GLN A 194 43.49 -50.45 -45.28
CA GLN A 194 44.83 -49.81 -45.34
C GLN A 194 44.76 -48.30 -45.66
N GLU A 195 45.58 -47.54 -44.91
CA GLU A 195 46.36 -46.35 -45.30
C GLU A 195 45.75 -44.93 -45.30
N ASN A 196 46.31 -44.15 -44.34
CA ASN A 196 46.98 -42.84 -44.44
C ASN A 196 46.20 -41.56 -44.75
N GLU A 197 46.11 -40.74 -43.69
CA GLU A 197 46.69 -39.38 -43.51
C GLU A 197 46.83 -38.41 -44.70
N GLU A 198 46.45 -37.15 -44.37
CA GLU A 198 46.73 -35.85 -45.04
C GLU A 198 45.91 -35.57 -46.33
N ASN A 199 45.32 -34.40 -46.58
CA ASN A 199 45.61 -33.05 -46.11
C ASN A 199 44.48 -32.05 -46.51
N GLN A 200 44.39 -30.98 -45.72
CA GLN A 200 44.21 -29.55 -46.08
C GLN A 200 43.01 -28.98 -46.91
N GLU A 201 42.39 -27.99 -46.25
CA GLU A 201 42.14 -26.58 -46.67
C GLU A 201 41.23 -26.24 -47.86
N ASN A 202 40.21 -25.42 -47.50
CA ASN A 202 39.78 -24.15 -48.09
C ASN A 202 39.69 -24.01 -49.62
N GLN A 203 38.52 -23.61 -50.13
CA GLN A 203 38.21 -22.23 -50.54
C GLN A 203 36.94 -22.15 -51.40
N ASP A 204 36.13 -21.14 -51.09
CA ASP A 204 35.46 -20.17 -51.98
C ASP A 204 34.80 -20.63 -53.30
N SER A 205 33.50 -20.37 -53.46
CA SER A 205 32.99 -19.21 -54.23
C SER A 205 31.54 -19.40 -54.70
N ASP A 206 30.72 -18.41 -54.32
CA ASP A 206 29.85 -17.60 -55.18
C ASP A 206 29.06 -18.22 -56.36
N ASN A 207 27.74 -18.18 -56.16
CA ASN A 207 26.73 -17.43 -56.94
C ASN A 207 26.00 -18.07 -58.16
N GLN A 208 24.67 -17.91 -58.08
CA GLN A 208 23.64 -17.65 -59.11
C GLN A 208 22.98 -18.76 -59.95
N ASP A 209 21.66 -18.84 -59.72
CA ASP A 209 20.52 -18.88 -60.67
C ASP A 209 20.43 -20.02 -61.72
N GLN A 210 19.37 -20.86 -61.65
CA GLN A 210 18.09 -20.69 -62.38
C GLN A 210 17.21 -21.97 -62.40
N GLU A 211 15.92 -21.79 -62.08
CA GLU A 211 14.66 -22.41 -62.56
C GLU A 211 14.52 -23.88 -63.03
N ASN A 212 13.56 -24.56 -62.36
CA ASN A 212 12.46 -25.43 -62.83
C ASN A 212 12.73 -26.73 -63.60
N GLN A 213 12.35 -27.88 -63.01
CA GLN A 213 11.16 -28.66 -63.38
C GLN A 213 10.97 -29.94 -62.51
N ASP A 214 9.78 -30.01 -61.90
CA ASP A 214 8.83 -31.14 -61.78
C ASP A 214 9.21 -32.51 -61.18
N GLU A 215 8.47 -32.80 -60.10
CA GLU A 215 7.81 -34.06 -59.71
C GLU A 215 8.65 -35.31 -59.38
N GLU A 216 8.72 -35.66 -58.08
CA GLU A 216 8.03 -36.86 -57.54
C GLU A 216 8.13 -37.03 -56.00
N ASN A 217 6.98 -37.27 -55.38
CA ASN A 217 6.70 -38.02 -54.14
C ASN A 217 6.94 -37.45 -52.72
N LYS A 218 5.84 -36.93 -52.15
CA LYS A 218 5.14 -37.41 -50.93
C LYS A 218 5.99 -38.03 -49.79
N SER A 219 6.26 -37.24 -48.74
CA SER A 219 5.74 -37.44 -47.37
C SER A 219 6.25 -36.31 -46.46
N GLN A 220 5.59 -36.07 -45.34
CA GLN A 220 5.88 -35.07 -44.28
C GLN A 220 5.30 -33.66 -44.51
N SER A 221 3.97 -33.60 -44.37
CA SER A 221 3.34 -32.48 -43.66
C SER A 221 3.34 -32.80 -42.16
N SER A 222 3.35 -31.73 -41.35
CA SER A 222 3.05 -31.66 -39.91
C SER A 222 4.24 -31.58 -38.94
N ASP A 223 5.05 -30.52 -39.02
CA ASP A 223 5.92 -30.12 -37.88
C ASP A 223 6.28 -28.61 -37.86
N ASN A 224 5.56 -27.76 -38.59
CA ASN A 224 5.88 -26.31 -38.66
C ASN A 224 4.69 -25.40 -38.31
N GLN A 225 3.75 -25.88 -37.50
CA GLN A 225 2.63 -25.08 -37.00
C GLN A 225 2.70 -24.73 -35.51
N ASP A 226 3.55 -25.41 -34.72
CA ASP A 226 3.63 -25.14 -33.27
C ASP A 226 4.60 -24.00 -32.91
N GLN A 227 5.56 -23.63 -33.76
CA GLN A 227 6.49 -22.52 -33.48
C GLN A 227 5.93 -21.12 -33.79
N GLN A 228 4.77 -20.99 -34.44
CA GLN A 228 4.13 -19.69 -34.70
C GLN A 228 2.99 -19.35 -33.72
N GLU A 229 2.47 -20.33 -32.96
CA GLU A 229 1.50 -20.06 -31.90
C GLU A 229 2.17 -19.63 -30.58
N ASP A 230 3.40 -20.07 -30.30
CA ASP A 230 4.17 -19.64 -29.11
C ASP A 230 4.66 -18.18 -29.19
N GLU A 231 5.05 -17.68 -30.37
CA GLU A 231 5.42 -16.27 -30.57
C GLU A 231 4.21 -15.31 -30.54
N GLN A 232 3.00 -15.78 -30.88
CA GLN A 232 1.77 -14.99 -30.75
C GLN A 232 1.23 -14.99 -29.32
N GLN A 233 1.34 -16.10 -28.57
CA GLN A 233 0.95 -16.12 -27.15
C GLN A 233 1.91 -15.32 -26.24
N GLN A 234 3.21 -15.27 -26.54
CA GLN A 234 4.15 -14.39 -25.81
C GLN A 234 3.93 -12.91 -26.11
N GLN A 235 3.49 -12.55 -27.32
CA GLN A 235 3.26 -11.16 -27.70
C GLN A 235 1.91 -10.63 -27.19
N ASP A 236 0.89 -11.48 -27.07
CA ASP A 236 -0.40 -11.15 -26.43
C ASP A 236 -0.28 -11.07 -24.89
N GLN A 237 0.55 -11.90 -24.24
CA GLN A 237 0.83 -11.77 -22.80
C GLN A 237 1.66 -10.52 -22.45
N GLN A 238 2.63 -10.11 -23.29
CA GLN A 238 3.36 -8.85 -23.09
C GLN A 238 2.49 -7.60 -23.34
N GLY A 239 1.52 -7.68 -24.26
CA GLY A 239 0.54 -6.61 -24.50
C GLY A 239 -0.46 -6.46 -23.35
N GLN A 240 -0.99 -7.57 -22.82
CA GLN A 240 -1.91 -7.56 -21.67
C GLN A 240 -1.22 -7.17 -20.36
N ALA A 241 0.02 -7.63 -20.12
CA ALA A 241 0.80 -7.23 -18.95
C ALA A 241 1.11 -5.72 -18.97
N GLY A 242 1.47 -5.17 -20.15
CA GLY A 242 1.73 -3.74 -20.31
C GLY A 242 0.48 -2.86 -20.11
N GLU A 243 -0.69 -3.28 -20.59
CA GLU A 243 -1.95 -2.56 -20.39
C GLU A 243 -2.48 -2.68 -18.94
N GLN A 244 -2.35 -3.85 -18.30
CA GLN A 244 -2.71 -4.04 -16.88
C GLN A 244 -1.81 -3.24 -15.94
N ASP A 245 -0.50 -3.17 -16.21
CA ASP A 245 0.44 -2.39 -15.42
C ASP A 245 0.15 -0.88 -15.54
N GLU A 246 -0.17 -0.38 -16.74
CA GLU A 246 -0.55 1.03 -16.94
C GLU A 246 -1.89 1.38 -16.28
N GLU A 247 -2.89 0.50 -16.33
CA GLU A 247 -4.20 0.71 -15.68
C GLU A 247 -4.07 0.69 -14.15
N SER A 248 -3.29 -0.24 -13.60
CA SER A 248 -3.05 -0.34 -12.15
C SER A 248 -2.28 0.87 -11.61
N GLU A 249 -1.34 1.41 -12.39
CA GLU A 249 -0.56 2.60 -12.02
C GLU A 249 -1.41 3.87 -12.06
N GLN A 250 -2.29 4.03 -13.07
CA GLN A 250 -3.24 5.14 -13.12
C GLN A 250 -4.20 5.13 -11.93
N GLU A 251 -4.67 3.96 -11.55
CA GLU A 251 -5.57 3.80 -10.40
C GLU A 251 -4.85 4.14 -9.09
N ARG A 252 -3.64 3.62 -8.86
CA ARG A 252 -2.78 4.01 -7.73
C ARG A 252 -2.59 5.53 -7.65
N GLN A 253 -2.32 6.19 -8.77
CA GLN A 253 -2.11 7.63 -8.81
C GLN A 253 -3.38 8.44 -8.49
N ALA A 254 -4.54 8.00 -8.99
CA ALA A 254 -5.82 8.63 -8.67
C ALA A 254 -6.12 8.55 -7.16
N ILE A 255 -5.78 7.43 -6.52
CA ILE A 255 -5.98 7.26 -5.08
C ILE A 255 -4.99 8.07 -4.26
N GLU A 256 -3.73 8.12 -4.65
CA GLU A 256 -2.77 9.01 -4.03
C GLU A 256 -3.19 10.48 -4.12
N GLN A 257 -3.92 10.86 -5.18
CA GLN A 257 -4.54 12.19 -5.25
C GLN A 257 -5.70 12.33 -4.27
N VAL A 258 -6.55 11.33 -4.11
CA VAL A 258 -7.65 11.35 -3.12
C VAL A 258 -7.11 11.40 -1.70
N LEU A 259 -6.11 10.60 -1.35
CA LEU A 259 -5.46 10.65 -0.03
C LEU A 259 -4.86 12.03 0.23
N ARG A 260 -4.13 12.60 -0.73
CA ARG A 260 -3.61 13.97 -0.63
C ARG A 260 -4.72 15.02 -0.51
N MET A 261 -5.82 14.85 -1.22
CA MET A 261 -6.99 15.75 -1.12
C MET A 261 -7.58 15.70 0.28
N LEU A 262 -7.72 14.51 0.87
CA LEU A 262 -8.24 14.35 2.24
C LEU A 262 -7.28 14.93 3.28
N GLU A 263 -5.98 14.69 3.13
CA GLU A 263 -4.94 15.31 3.96
C GLU A 263 -5.03 16.85 3.89
N GLN A 264 -5.23 17.41 2.69
CA GLN A 264 -5.41 18.84 2.51
C GLN A 264 -6.73 19.33 3.13
N GLN A 265 -7.81 18.59 3.00
CA GLN A 265 -9.10 18.92 3.60
C GLN A 265 -8.99 18.99 5.12
N GLU A 266 -8.26 18.07 5.76
CA GLU A 266 -8.01 18.12 7.21
C GLU A 266 -7.14 19.32 7.60
N LYS A 267 -6.13 19.65 6.80
CA LYS A 267 -5.33 20.87 7.01
C LYS A 267 -6.20 22.13 6.94
N GLU A 268 -7.16 22.18 6.01
CA GLU A 268 -8.13 23.27 5.89
C GLU A 268 -9.16 23.29 7.02
N SER A 269 -9.60 22.12 7.50
CA SER A 269 -10.54 22.00 8.63
C SER A 269 -9.94 22.61 9.91
N LEU A 270 -8.65 22.36 10.17
CA LEU A 270 -7.91 22.97 11.29
C LEU A 270 -7.79 24.49 11.15
N LYS A 271 -7.65 25.00 9.93
CA LYS A 271 -7.62 26.45 9.65
C LYS A 271 -8.94 27.12 10.01
N ASN A 272 -10.06 26.52 9.61
CA ASN A 272 -11.37 27.07 9.89
C ASN A 272 -11.69 27.01 11.40
N ASN A 273 -11.34 25.92 12.07
CA ASN A 273 -11.48 25.81 13.53
C ASN A 273 -10.62 26.86 14.26
N GLN A 274 -9.42 27.17 13.77
CA GLN A 274 -8.60 28.24 14.34
C GLN A 274 -9.25 29.61 14.23
N ALA A 275 -9.87 29.93 13.09
CA ALA A 275 -10.56 31.20 12.88
C ALA A 275 -11.75 31.36 13.83
N VAL A 276 -12.53 30.30 14.05
CA VAL A 276 -13.66 30.28 15.00
C VAL A 276 -13.18 30.47 16.44
N ILE A 277 -12.09 29.80 16.84
CA ILE A 277 -11.49 29.97 18.18
C ILE A 277 -11.01 31.41 18.38
N ASN A 278 -10.45 32.04 17.34
CA ASN A 278 -9.98 33.42 17.41
C ASN A 278 -11.15 34.43 17.47
N GLN A 279 -12.20 34.25 16.66
CA GLN A 279 -13.40 35.09 16.70
C GLN A 279 -14.12 35.02 18.04
N GLY A 280 -14.25 33.82 18.62
CA GLY A 280 -14.84 33.65 19.96
C GLY A 280 -14.03 34.34 21.08
N LYS A 281 -12.71 34.52 20.90
CA LYS A 281 -11.87 35.29 21.83
C LYS A 281 -12.01 36.80 21.65
N GLU A 282 -12.25 37.29 20.43
CA GLU A 282 -12.52 38.72 20.18
C GLU A 282 -13.87 39.12 20.79
N GLU A 283 -14.92 38.32 20.58
CA GLU A 283 -16.24 38.57 21.17
C GLU A 283 -16.26 38.45 22.71
N ALA A 284 -15.41 37.58 23.27
CA ALA A 284 -15.28 37.41 24.72
C ALA A 284 -14.45 38.52 25.42
N ASN A 285 -13.80 39.41 24.68
CA ASN A 285 -13.07 40.56 25.23
C ASN A 285 -13.82 41.89 25.04
N ASP A 286 -15.00 41.87 24.44
CA ASP A 286 -15.81 43.06 24.11
C ASP A 286 -16.93 43.37 25.14
N TRP A 287 -16.84 42.81 26.36
CA TRP A 287 -17.74 43.11 27.48
C TRP A 287 -17.03 43.65 28.73
#